data_AF-A0A8D8JYN0-F1
#
_entry.id   AF-A0A8D8JYN0-F1
#
_cell.length_a   1.000
_cell.length_b   1.000
_cell.length_c   1.000
_cell.angle_alpha   90.00
_cell.angle_beta   90.00
_cell.angle_gamma   90.00
#
_symmetry.space_group_name_H-M   'P 1'
#
loop_
_entity.id
_entity.type
_entity.pdbx_description
1 polymer ?
#
loop_
_entity_poly.entity_id
_entity_poly.type
_entity_poly.pdbx_seq_one_letter_code
_entity_poly.pdbx_strand_id
1 'polypeptide(L)'
;MKVVNRGMISASINGTGYAEELQKAVDAHNAAYHSVTKLPPEEVFSGRKIRRRLPLVEFEKVDIDEDLLDERDRTAKLQGKAREDRRRSARECRVKPGDT
;
A
#
# COMPACT_ATOMS: atom_id res chain seq x y z
N MET A 1 22.75 -16.96 21.46
CA MET A 1 23.37 -15.90 22.29
C MET A 1 23.88 -14.69 21.51
N LYS A 2 24.57 -14.81 20.35
CA LYS A 2 25.10 -13.64 19.62
C LYS A 2 24.03 -12.65 19.09
N VAL A 3 22.86 -13.14 18.67
CA VAL A 3 21.77 -12.29 18.14
C VAL A 3 21.05 -11.52 19.25
N VAL A 4 20.84 -12.18 20.40
CA VAL A 4 20.23 -11.61 21.61
C VAL A 4 21.07 -10.44 22.14
N ASN A 5 22.39 -10.63 22.25
CA ASN A 5 23.30 -9.58 22.70
C ASN A 5 23.36 -8.40 21.71
N ARG A 6 23.22 -8.67 20.39
CA ARG A 6 23.16 -7.61 19.38
C ARG A 6 21.87 -6.79 19.46
N GLY A 7 20.73 -7.42 19.75
CA GLY A 7 19.46 -6.71 19.96
C GLY A 7 19.48 -5.80 21.19
N MET A 8 20.18 -6.22 22.26
CA MET A 8 20.37 -5.37 23.44
C MET A 8 21.24 -4.15 23.15
N ILE A 9 22.31 -4.32 22.36
CA ILE A 9 23.18 -3.22 21.92
C ILE A 9 22.41 -2.27 20.98
N SER A 10 21.66 -2.79 19.99
CA SER A 10 20.89 -1.94 19.07
C SER A 10 19.81 -1.14 19.79
N ALA A 11 19.11 -1.76 20.76
CA ALA A 11 18.13 -1.08 21.61
C ALA A 11 18.77 0.07 22.41
N SER A 12 19.96 -0.17 22.98
CA SER A 12 20.68 0.87 23.72
C SER A 12 21.16 2.04 22.85
N ILE A 13 21.52 1.78 21.60
CA ILE A 13 21.99 2.82 20.65
C ILE A 13 20.81 3.63 20.08
N ASN A 14 19.71 2.96 19.75
CA ASN A 14 18.57 3.56 19.06
C ASN A 14 17.51 4.13 20.02
N GLY A 15 17.61 3.86 21.31
CA GLY A 15 16.60 4.23 22.30
C GLY A 15 15.27 3.48 22.14
N THR A 16 15.26 2.37 21.40
CA THR A 16 14.08 1.54 21.14
C THR A 16 13.91 0.44 22.19
N GLY A 17 12.71 -0.16 22.27
CA GLY A 17 12.45 -1.26 23.18
C GLY A 17 13.26 -2.51 22.83
N TYR A 18 13.90 -3.14 23.83
CA TYR A 18 14.67 -4.38 23.63
C TYR A 18 13.84 -5.49 22.98
N ALA A 19 12.57 -5.63 23.37
CA ALA A 19 11.67 -6.62 22.79
C ALA A 19 11.42 -6.38 21.30
N GLU A 20 11.30 -5.12 20.88
CA GLU A 20 11.09 -4.75 19.47
C GLU A 20 12.33 -5.05 18.63
N GLU A 21 13.52 -4.69 19.13
CA GLU A 21 14.78 -4.97 18.46
C GLU A 21 15.07 -6.47 18.37
N LEU A 22 14.74 -7.22 19.41
CA LEU A 22 14.83 -8.67 19.40
C LEU A 22 13.88 -9.28 18.35
N GLN A 23 12.64 -8.80 18.29
CA GLN A 23 11.66 -9.24 17.28
C GLN A 23 12.16 -8.96 15.86
N LYS A 24 12.64 -7.74 15.58
CA LYS A 24 13.24 -7.39 14.29
C LYS A 24 14.40 -8.31 13.92
N ALA A 25 15.25 -8.67 14.88
CA ALA A 25 16.39 -9.54 14.64
C ALA A 25 15.97 -10.98 14.31
N VAL A 26 14.94 -11.51 15.01
CA VAL A 26 14.35 -12.82 14.71
C VAL A 26 13.70 -12.81 13.32
N ASP A 27 12.94 -11.77 13.02
CA ASP A 27 12.30 -11.62 11.71
C ASP A 27 13.34 -11.59 10.61
N ALA A 28 14.41 -10.78 10.75
CA ALA A 28 15.50 -10.70 9.78
C ALA A 28 16.18 -12.06 9.56
N HIS A 29 16.44 -12.82 10.64
CA HIS A 29 17.01 -14.16 10.54
C HIS A 29 16.10 -15.12 9.77
N ASN A 30 14.80 -15.07 10.02
CA ASN A 30 13.82 -15.95 9.38
C ASN A 30 13.61 -15.64 7.88
N ALA A 31 13.82 -14.39 7.46
CA ALA A 31 13.79 -13.97 6.04
C ALA A 31 15.11 -14.22 5.30
N ALA A 32 16.24 -14.21 6.00
CA ALA A 32 17.54 -14.30 5.38
C ALA A 32 17.74 -15.67 4.71
N TYR A 33 18.32 -15.67 3.51
CA TYR A 33 18.67 -16.89 2.80
C TYR A 33 19.66 -17.73 3.62
N HIS A 34 19.28 -18.97 3.91
CA HIS A 34 20.18 -19.89 4.58
C HIS A 34 21.25 -20.39 3.59
N SER A 35 22.51 -20.41 4.03
CA SER A 35 23.68 -20.66 3.18
C SER A 35 23.67 -22.03 2.49
N VAL A 36 23.13 -23.05 3.18
CA VAL A 36 23.07 -24.44 2.70
C VAL A 36 21.82 -24.72 1.87
N THR A 37 20.64 -24.58 2.45
CA THR A 37 19.34 -24.89 1.80
C THR A 37 18.95 -23.88 0.72
N LYS A 38 19.61 -22.72 0.65
CA LYS A 38 19.29 -21.61 -0.27
C LYS A 38 17.83 -21.15 -0.16
N LEU A 39 17.17 -21.45 0.95
CA LEU A 39 15.80 -21.07 1.25
C LEU A 39 15.79 -20.38 2.62
N PRO A 40 14.93 -19.37 2.82
CA PRO A 40 14.68 -18.81 4.15
C PRO A 40 14.18 -19.89 5.12
N PRO A 41 14.62 -19.89 6.40
CA PRO A 41 14.15 -20.85 7.40
C PRO A 41 12.62 -20.92 7.50
N GLU A 42 11.94 -19.79 7.37
CA GLU A 42 10.47 -19.74 7.42
C GLU A 42 9.78 -20.48 6.27
N GLU A 43 10.37 -20.47 5.07
CA GLU A 43 9.85 -21.22 3.92
C GLU A 43 10.05 -22.72 4.12
N VAL A 44 11.17 -23.12 4.73
CA VAL A 44 11.47 -24.51 5.06
C VAL A 44 10.49 -25.06 6.09
N PHE A 45 10.18 -24.31 7.15
CA PHE A 45 9.26 -24.76 8.19
C PHE A 45 7.78 -24.70 7.77
N SER A 46 7.38 -23.70 6.99
CA SER A 46 5.97 -23.54 6.60
C SER A 46 5.59 -24.29 5.32
N GLY A 47 6.58 -24.72 4.52
CA GLY A 47 6.36 -25.32 3.20
C GLY A 47 5.72 -24.36 2.18
N ARG A 48 5.68 -23.05 2.48
CA ARG A 48 5.07 -22.02 1.62
C ARG A 48 5.97 -20.80 1.55
N LYS A 49 5.91 -20.09 0.42
CA LYS A 49 6.62 -18.82 0.22
C LYS A 49 5.92 -17.69 0.97
N ILE A 50 6.55 -17.17 2.02
CA ILE A 50 6.03 -16.04 2.78
C ILE A 50 6.40 -14.74 2.05
N ARG A 51 5.40 -14.08 1.46
CA ARG A 51 5.59 -12.76 0.85
C ARG A 51 5.60 -11.69 1.92
N ARG A 52 6.79 -11.37 2.42
CA ARG A 52 6.96 -10.21 3.30
C ARG A 52 6.80 -8.93 2.48
N ARG A 53 6.07 -7.95 3.02
CA ARG A 53 6.18 -6.56 2.54
C ARG A 53 7.62 -6.13 2.76
N LEU A 54 8.20 -5.36 1.84
CA LEU A 54 9.53 -4.79 2.03
C LEU A 54 9.54 -4.07 3.39
N PRO A 55 10.42 -4.44 4.33
CA PRO A 55 10.57 -3.68 5.55
C PRO A 55 11.06 -2.30 5.13
N LEU A 56 10.29 -1.24 5.45
CA LEU A 56 10.53 0.19 5.15
C LEU A 56 9.59 0.88 4.15
N VAL A 57 8.53 0.24 3.65
CA VAL A 57 7.45 1.02 3.00
C VAL A 57 6.15 0.86 3.76
N GLU A 58 6.14 1.43 4.97
CA GLU A 58 4.91 1.93 5.55
C GLU A 58 4.50 3.11 4.67
N PHE A 59 3.64 2.84 3.68
CA PHE A 59 2.90 3.93 3.08
C PHE A 59 2.01 4.45 4.21
N GLU A 60 2.32 5.66 4.71
CA GLU A 60 1.31 6.43 5.41
C GLU A 60 0.07 6.42 4.53
N LYS A 61 -1.06 5.98 5.11
CA LYS A 61 -2.34 6.23 4.47
C LYS A 61 -2.48 7.74 4.44
N VAL A 62 -2.15 8.34 3.30
CA VAL A 62 -2.44 9.75 3.07
C VAL A 62 -3.96 9.84 3.19
N ASP A 63 -4.44 10.71 4.09
CA ASP A 63 -5.86 11.04 4.13
C ASP A 63 -6.21 11.67 2.79
N ILE A 64 -6.91 10.90 1.95
CA ILE A 64 -7.40 11.36 0.67
C ILE A 64 -8.66 12.17 0.96
N ASP A 65 -8.69 13.41 0.49
CA ASP A 65 -9.90 14.21 0.49
C ASP A 65 -10.86 13.65 -0.58
N GLU A 66 -11.74 12.75 -0.14
CA GLU A 66 -12.75 12.09 -0.99
C GLU A 66 -13.71 13.11 -1.61
N ASP A 67 -14.03 14.20 -0.91
CA ASP A 67 -14.94 15.24 -1.42
C ASP A 67 -14.29 15.98 -2.61
N LEU A 68 -13.01 16.31 -2.49
CA LEU A 68 -12.26 16.95 -3.58
C LEU A 68 -12.10 16.01 -4.79
N LEU A 69 -11.93 14.72 -4.55
CA LEU A 69 -11.86 13.71 -5.61
C LEU A 69 -13.20 13.60 -6.36
N ASP A 70 -14.29 13.54 -5.62
CA ASP A 70 -15.65 13.48 -6.16
C ASP A 70 -16.03 14.72 -6.98
N GLU A 71 -15.64 15.91 -6.53
CA GLU A 71 -15.85 17.14 -7.28
C GLU A 71 -15.10 17.14 -8.61
N ARG A 72 -13.84 16.69 -8.60
CA ARG A 72 -13.02 16.58 -9.82
C ARG A 72 -13.64 15.59 -10.81
N ASP A 73 -14.14 14.46 -10.33
CA ASP A 73 -14.75 13.44 -11.18
C ASP A 73 -16.10 13.91 -11.75
N ARG A 74 -16.91 14.61 -10.93
CA ARG A 74 -18.14 15.27 -11.41
C ARG A 74 -17.87 16.31 -12.50
N THR A 75 -16.88 17.18 -12.29
CA THR A 75 -16.53 18.22 -13.27
C THR A 75 -15.99 17.61 -14.57
N ALA A 76 -15.10 16.62 -14.48
CA ALA A 76 -14.59 15.90 -15.65
C ALA A 76 -15.71 15.22 -16.45
N LYS A 77 -16.68 14.62 -15.76
CA LYS A 77 -17.85 13.96 -16.38
C LYS A 77 -18.73 14.97 -17.12
N LEU A 78 -19.01 16.13 -16.53
CA LEU A 78 -19.81 17.19 -17.17
C LEU A 78 -19.09 17.76 -18.41
N GLN A 79 -17.80 18.06 -18.28
CA GLN A 79 -16.99 18.54 -19.40
C GLN A 79 -16.91 17.51 -20.54
N GLY A 80 -16.78 16.23 -20.19
CA GLY A 80 -16.78 15.11 -21.15
C GLY A 80 -18.07 15.06 -21.97
N LYS A 81 -19.23 15.13 -21.30
CA LYS A 81 -20.54 15.17 -21.96
C LYS A 81 -20.67 16.39 -22.88
N ALA A 82 -20.39 17.58 -22.37
CA ALA A 82 -20.49 18.82 -23.16
C ALA A 82 -19.57 18.81 -24.39
N ARG A 83 -18.38 18.21 -24.29
CA ARG A 83 -17.46 18.05 -25.42
C ARG A 83 -18.02 17.11 -26.49
N GLU A 84 -18.57 15.97 -26.09
CA GLU A 84 -19.18 15.01 -27.02
C GLU A 84 -20.43 15.60 -27.69
N ASP A 85 -21.29 16.29 -26.93
CA ASP A 85 -22.48 16.97 -27.44
C ASP A 85 -22.09 18.00 -28.50
N ARG A 86 -21.06 18.82 -28.22
CA ARG A 86 -20.51 19.78 -29.19
C ARG A 86 -19.94 19.09 -30.43
N ARG A 87 -19.16 18.02 -30.25
CA ARG A 87 -18.58 17.25 -31.36
C ARG A 87 -19.65 16.66 -32.28
N ARG A 88 -20.78 16.24 -31.71
CA ARG A 88 -21.91 15.65 -32.44
C ARG A 88 -22.93 16.68 -32.89
N SER A 89 -22.70 17.98 -32.63
CA SER A 89 -23.65 19.05 -32.93
C SER A 89 -25.05 18.79 -32.35
N ALA A 90 -25.10 18.23 -31.13
CA ALA A 90 -26.34 17.99 -30.41
C ALA A 90 -27.07 19.33 -30.16
N ARG A 91 -28.39 19.29 -30.26
CA ARG A 91 -29.27 20.45 -30.00
C ARG A 91 -29.91 20.31 -28.62
N GLU A 92 -30.24 21.44 -28.01
CA GLU A 92 -30.99 21.43 -26.75
C GLU A 92 -32.32 20.69 -26.92
N CYS A 93 -32.60 19.80 -25.97
CA CYS A 93 -33.85 19.05 -25.96
C CYS A 93 -35.01 20.03 -25.73
N ARG A 94 -35.93 20.09 -26.69
CA ARG A 94 -37.15 20.90 -26.59
C ARG A 94 -38.35 20.10 -26.10
N VAL A 95 -38.20 18.77 -26.02
CA VAL A 95 -39.26 17.85 -25.61
C VAL A 95 -39.33 17.84 -24.10
N LYS A 96 -40.50 18.16 -23.56
CA LYS A 96 -40.79 18.04 -22.13
C LYS A 96 -41.47 16.70 -21.85
N PRO A 97 -41.35 16.18 -20.62
CA PRO A 97 -42.08 14.99 -20.22
C PRO A 97 -43.59 15.20 -20.39
N GLY A 98 -44.24 14.36 -21.19
CA GLY A 98 -45.68 14.45 -21.49
C GLY A 98 -46.03 15.08 -22.84
N ASP A 99 -45.05 15.58 -23.59
CA ASP A 99 -45.25 15.96 -25.00
C ASP A 99 -45.41 14.69 -25.85
N THR A 100 -46.49 14.59 -26.65
CA THR A 100 -46.75 13.53 -27.65
C THR A 100 -46.55 14.02 -29.07
#